data_AF-A0A2M8BZ86-F1
#
_entry.id   AF-A0A2M8BZ86-F1
#
_cell.length_a   1.000
_cell.length_b   1.000
_cell.length_c   1.000
_cell.angle_alpha   90.00
_cell.angle_beta   90.00
_cell.angle_gamma   90.00
#
_symmetry.space_group_name_H-M   'P 1'
#
loop_
_entity.id
_entity.type
_entity.pdbx_description
1 polymer ?
#
loop_
_entity_poly.entity_id
_entity_poly.type
_entity_poly.pdbx_seq_one_letter_code
_entity_poly.pdbx_strand_id
1 'polypeptide(L)' 'MVSPEVLVNIPGVNTVKKLGDKYRLYTANPGELVVSLVNYSSSHGLKVISLNILEPSLEDAFVALTEKEAKHG' A
#
# COMPACT_ATOMS: atom_id res chain seq x y z
N MET A 1 -15.80 3.81 6.51
CA MET A 1 -14.97 3.15 5.48
C MET A 1 -13.86 4.11 5.10
N VAL A 2 -12.59 3.68 5.08
CA VAL A 2 -11.45 4.56 4.79
C VAL A 2 -11.44 4.87 3.28
N SER A 3 -11.30 6.15 2.92
CA SER A 3 -11.23 6.57 1.53
C SER A 3 -9.81 6.39 0.97
N PRO A 4 -9.63 6.23 -0.35
CA PRO A 4 -8.31 6.05 -0.95
C PRO A 4 -7.39 7.25 -0.70
N GLU A 5 -7.92 8.48 -0.67
CA GLU A 5 -7.12 9.69 -0.48
C GLU A 5 -6.41 9.70 0.87
N VAL A 6 -7.05 9.14 1.91
CA VAL A 6 -6.43 9.00 3.23
C VAL A 6 -5.23 8.05 3.17
N LEU A 7 -5.37 6.92 2.50
CA LEU A 7 -4.33 5.89 2.43
C LEU A 7 -3.09 6.37 1.66
N VAL A 8 -3.29 7.18 0.62
CA VAL A 8 -2.18 7.78 -0.15
C VAL A 8 -1.33 8.71 0.72
N ASN A 9 -1.92 9.34 1.74
CA ASN A 9 -1.22 10.26 2.63
C ASN A 9 -0.53 9.58 3.82
N ILE A 10 -0.62 8.25 3.96
CA ILE A 10 0.07 7.52 5.02
C ILE A 10 1.57 7.43 4.68
N PRO A 11 2.47 7.80 5.61
CA PRO A 11 3.92 7.71 5.38
C PRO A 11 4.36 6.30 4.96
N GLY A 12 5.14 6.23 3.89
CA GLY A 12 5.67 4.98 3.34
C GLY A 12 4.76 4.31 2.30
N VAL A 13 3.61 4.89 1.94
CA VAL A 13 2.78 4.40 0.83
C VAL A 13 3.27 4.97 -0.50
N ASN A 14 3.63 4.09 -1.43
CA ASN A 14 4.00 4.48 -2.80
C ASN A 14 2.79 4.43 -3.75
N THR A 15 1.92 3.45 -3.58
CA THR A 15 0.75 3.23 -4.45
C THR A 15 -0.38 2.56 -3.67
N VAL A 16 -1.61 2.97 -3.95
CA VAL A 16 -2.83 2.39 -3.39
C VAL A 16 -3.65 1.77 -4.51
N LYS A 17 -3.99 0.49 -4.39
CA LYS A 17 -4.87 -0.22 -5.33
C LYS A 17 -6.06 -0.79 -4.58
N LYS A 18 -7.28 -0.49 -5.02
CA LYS A 18 -8.50 -1.09 -4.47
C LYS A 18 -8.71 -2.47 -5.09
N LEU A 19 -8.92 -3.48 -4.25
CA LEU A 19 -9.17 -4.87 -4.62
C LEU A 19 -10.44 -5.34 -3.91
N GLY A 20 -11.60 -5.08 -4.53
CA GLY A 20 -12.90 -5.35 -3.92
C GLY A 20 -13.14 -4.49 -2.67
N ASP A 21 -13.30 -5.16 -1.53
CA ASP A 21 -13.46 -4.56 -0.20
C ASP A 21 -12.12 -4.26 0.51
N LYS A 22 -11.00 -4.71 -0.06
CA LYS A 22 -9.65 -4.51 0.48
C LYS A 22 -8.86 -3.48 -0.31
N TYR A 23 -7.78 -3.00 0.30
CA TYR A 23 -6.75 -2.20 -0.37
C TYR A 23 -5.42 -2.95 -0.35
N ARG A 24 -4.68 -2.86 -1.46
CA ARG A 24 -3.27 -3.25 -1.55
C ARG A 24 -2.43 -1.99 -1.59
N LEU A 25 -1.45 -1.92 -0.71
CA LEU A 25 -0.52 -0.81 -0.58
C LEU A 25 0.86 -1.30 -1.01
N TYR A 26 1.52 -0.56 -1.89
CA TYR A 26 2.88 -0.84 -2.32
C TYR A 26 3.85 0.06 -1.57
N THR A 27 4.96 -0.51 -1.13
CA THR A 27 6.00 0.17 -0.36
C THR A 27 7.33 -0.54 -0.54
N ALA A 28 8.44 0.19 -0.37
CA ALA A 28 9.77 -0.40 -0.27
C ALA A 28 10.05 -0.96 1.15
N ASN A 29 9.37 -0.44 2.18
CA ASN A 29 9.62 -0.76 3.59
C ASN A 29 8.33 -1.27 4.27
N PRO A 30 7.95 -2.55 4.07
CA PRO A 30 6.69 -3.09 4.60
C PRO A 30 6.59 -3.01 6.12
N GLY A 31 7.70 -3.20 6.84
CA GLY A 31 7.73 -3.09 8.31
C GLY A 31 7.38 -1.69 8.82
N GLU A 32 7.94 -0.65 8.22
CA GLU A 32 7.66 0.75 8.57
C GLU A 32 6.20 1.12 8.25
N LEU A 33 5.69 0.69 7.09
CA LEU A 33 4.31 0.96 6.70
C LEU A 33 3.31 0.28 7.64
N VAL A 34 3.59 -0.93 8.11
CA VAL A 34 2.76 -1.60 9.12
C VAL A 34 2.65 -0.74 10.38
N VAL A 35 3.76 -0.19 10.88
CA VAL A 35 3.76 0.71 12.05
C VAL A 35 2.93 1.96 11.78
N SER A 36 3.12 2.61 10.62
CA SER A 36 2.32 3.78 10.21
C SER A 36 0.82 3.50 10.16
N LEU A 37 0.42 2.34 9.61
CA LEU A 37 -0.99 1.93 9.52
C LEU A 37 -1.61 1.66 10.89
N VAL A 38 -0.87 1.01 11.79
CA VAL A 38 -1.32 0.73 13.16
C VAL A 38 -1.49 2.03 13.93
N ASN A 39 -0.51 2.94 13.84
CA ASN A 39 -0.57 4.26 14.48
C ASN A 39 -1.75 5.09 13.95
N TYR A 40 -1.93 5.13 12.63
CA TYR A 40 -3.06 5.79 12.00
C TYR A 40 -4.39 5.22 12.50
N SER A 41 -4.51 3.89 12.53
CA SER A 41 -5.74 3.22 12.98
C SER A 41 -6.03 3.56 14.45
N SER A 42 -5.01 3.51 15.31
CA SER A 42 -5.13 3.83 16.73
C SER A 42 -5.55 5.28 16.97
N SER A 43 -4.97 6.25 16.25
CA SER A 43 -5.30 7.68 16.43
C SER A 43 -6.68 8.07 15.90
N HIS A 44 -7.27 7.26 15.02
CA HIS A 44 -8.58 7.51 14.41
C HIS A 44 -9.68 6.57 14.95
N GLY A 45 -9.39 5.78 15.99
CA GLY A 45 -10.36 4.84 16.58
C GLY A 45 -10.78 3.72 15.62
N LEU A 46 -9.94 3.39 14.64
CA LEU A 46 -10.19 2.32 13.67
C LEU A 46 -9.61 0.99 14.17
N LYS A 47 -10.31 -0.10 13.88
CA LYS A 47 -9.84 -1.45 14.16
C LYS A 47 -9.24 -2.10 12.92
N VAL A 48 -8.01 -2.57 13.01
CA VAL A 48 -7.40 -3.41 11.98
C VAL A 48 -8.05 -4.79 12.02
N ILE A 49 -8.78 -5.16 10.96
CA ILE A 49 -9.45 -6.47 10.86
C ILE A 49 -8.50 -7.53 10.28
N SER A 50 -7.68 -7.15 9.31
CA SER A 50 -6.67 -8.01 8.68
C SER A 50 -5.57 -7.16 8.07
N LEU A 51 -4.33 -7.60 8.20
CA LEU A 51 -3.16 -6.97 7.56
C LEU A 51 -2.22 -8.09 7.12
N ASN A 52 -1.88 -8.12 5.82
CA ASN A 52 -0.98 -9.13 5.26
C ASN A 52 0.18 -8.43 4.57
N ILE A 53 1.40 -8.86 4.90
CA ILE A 53 2.59 -8.51 4.12
C ILE A 53 2.68 -9.54 3.00
N LEU A 54 2.68 -9.06 1.77
CA LEU A 54 2.77 -9.90 0.59
C LEU A 54 4.12 -9.64 -0.08
N GLU A 55 4.80 -10.72 -0.48
CA GLU A 55 5.86 -10.59 -1.47
C GLU A 55 5.27 -10.09 -2.79
N PRO A 56 6.04 -9.31 -3.57
CA PRO A 56 5.61 -8.91 -4.91
C PRO A 56 5.35 -10.15 -5.76
N SER A 57 4.24 -10.15 -6.50
CA SER A 57 4.02 -11.19 -7.50
C SER A 57 4.93 -10.98 -8.71
N LEU A 58 5.07 -12.01 -9.55
CA LEU A 58 5.77 -11.88 -10.83
C LEU A 58 5.14 -10.79 -11.71
N GLU A 59 3.81 -10.68 -11.69
CA GLU A 59 3.08 -9.62 -12.40
C GLU A 59 3.41 -8.24 -11.83
N ASP A 60 3.43 -8.08 -10.50
CA ASP A 60 3.81 -6.81 -9.86
C ASP A 60 5.23 -6.39 -10.26
N ALA A 61 6.17 -7.34 -10.28
CA ALA A 61 7.55 -7.09 -10.69
C ALA A 61 7.65 -6.71 -12.18
N PHE A 62 6.92 -7.42 -13.05
CA PHE A 62 6.88 -7.13 -14.48
C PHE A 62 6.31 -5.74 -14.78
N VAL A 63 5.20 -5.37 -14.12
CA VAL A 63 4.60 -4.03 -14.24
C VAL A 63 5.58 -2.97 -13.78
N ALA A 64 6.22 -3.14 -12.62
CA ALA A 64 7.20 -2.19 -12.10
C ALA A 64 8.42 -2.01 -13.02
N LEU A 65 8.83 -3.05 -13.75
CA LEU A 65 9.91 -2.96 -14.74
C LEU A 65 9.45 -2.23 -16.01
N THR A 66 8.31 -2.62 -16.58
CA THR A 66 7.81 -2.01 -17.82
C THR A 66 7.39 -0.55 -17.66
N GLU A 67 6.87 -0.16 -16.49
CA GLU A 67 6.58 1.25 -16.17
C GLU A 67 7.85 2.10 -16.04
N LYS A 68 8.99 1.52 -15.65
CA LYS A 68 10.26 2.24 -15.59
C LYS A 68 10.82 2.51 -16.99
N GLU A 69 10.72 1.53 -17.88
CA GLU A 69 11.17 1.64 -19.27
C GLU A 69 10.33 2.66 -20.05
N ALA A 70 9.00 2.64 -19.88
CA ALA A 70 8.10 3.59 -20.56
C ALA A 70 8.30 5.06 -20.15
N LYS A 71 8.94 5.33 -19.01
CA LYS A 71 9.25 6.70 -18.55
C LYS A 71 10.62 7.21 -19.04
N HIS A 72 11.43 6.35 -19.67
CA HIS A 72 12.78 6.69 -20.18
C HIS A 72 12.87 6.71 -21.71
N GLY A 73 11.77 6.49 -22.43
CA GLY A 73 11.64 6.66 -23.88
C GLY A 73 10.88 7.92 -24.24
#